data_AF-A0A164DJE1-F1
#
_entry.id   AF-A0A164DJE1-F1
#
_cell.length_a   1.000
_cell.length_b   1.000
_cell.length_c   1.000
_cell.angle_alpha   90.00
_cell.angle_beta   90.00
_cell.angle_gamma   90.00
#
_symmetry.space_group_name_H-M   'P 1'
#
loop_
_entity.id
_entity.type
_entity.pdbx_description
1 polymer ?
#
loop_
_entity_poly.entity_id
_entity_poly.type
_entity_poly.pdbx_seq_one_letter_code
_entity_poly.pdbx_strand_id
1 'polypeptide(L)'
;SLLGKFHSYRMNPDHKVTTHVNVFRQMAEELRGVGQPQTVDMIVSKIIQTLPPSYAVFETMWSGLPVADQTMANLTAKLSEEERKLNDR
;
A
#
# COMPACT_ATOMS: atom_id res chain seq x y z
N SER A 1 -20.12 2.79 2.54
CA SER A 1 -19.56 2.26 3.80
C SER A 1 -18.06 2.51 3.84
N LEU A 2 -17.42 2.44 5.01
CA LEU A 2 -15.96 2.52 5.14
C LEU A 2 -15.26 1.38 4.36
N LEU A 3 -15.82 0.17 4.42
CA LEU A 3 -15.33 -0.98 3.65
C LEU A 3 -15.38 -0.72 2.12
N GLY A 4 -16.45 -0.07 1.65
CA GLY A 4 -16.55 0.35 0.25
C GLY A 4 -15.43 1.31 -0.16
N LYS A 5 -15.11 2.31 0.69
CA LYS A 5 -13.99 3.24 0.46
C LYS A 5 -12.65 2.49 0.43
N PHE A 6 -12.43 1.56 1.35
CA PHE A 6 -11.22 0.73 1.41
C PHE A 6 -11.01 -0.07 0.10
N HIS A 7 -12.07 -0.59 -0.52
CA HIS A 7 -11.95 -1.34 -1.77
C HIS A 7 -11.84 -0.47 -3.02
N SER A 8 -12.44 0.73 -3.03
CA SER A 8 -12.48 1.62 -4.20
C SER A 8 -11.34 2.64 -4.25
N TYR A 9 -10.68 2.92 -3.12
CA TYR A 9 -9.59 3.88 -3.05
C TYR A 9 -8.46 3.53 -4.03
N ARG A 10 -7.84 4.56 -4.61
CA ARG A 10 -6.71 4.49 -5.53
C ARG A 10 -5.67 5.50 -5.09
N MET A 11 -4.38 5.21 -5.31
CA MET A 11 -3.35 6.21 -5.05
C MET A 11 -3.58 7.43 -5.93
N ASN A 12 -3.53 8.62 -5.34
CA ASN A 12 -3.44 9.85 -6.11
C ASN A 12 -1.98 9.95 -6.63
N PRO A 13 -1.74 10.05 -7.95
CA PRO A 13 -0.39 10.16 -8.51
C PRO A 13 0.37 11.41 -8.03
N ASP A 14 -0.33 12.46 -7.59
CA ASP A 14 0.30 13.68 -7.06
C ASP A 14 0.72 13.56 -5.59
N HIS A 15 0.35 12.46 -4.92
CA HIS A 15 0.67 12.25 -3.52
C HIS A 15 1.90 11.34 -3.36
N LYS A 16 2.64 11.58 -2.27
CA LYS A 16 3.70 10.67 -1.85
C LYS A 16 3.15 9.28 -1.53
N VAL A 17 3.93 8.26 -1.82
CA VAL A 17 3.59 6.86 -1.51
C VAL A 17 3.41 6.63 -0.01
N THR A 18 4.09 7.40 0.84
CA THR A 18 3.90 7.37 2.29
C THR A 18 2.52 7.88 2.71
N THR A 19 2.00 8.90 2.04
CA THR A 19 0.61 9.37 2.22
C THR A 19 -0.37 8.27 1.84
N HIS A 20 -0.13 7.59 0.72
CA HIS A 20 -0.94 6.47 0.25
C HIS A 20 -1.02 5.32 1.26
N VAL A 21 0.14 4.89 1.79
CA VAL A 21 0.22 3.85 2.84
C VAL A 21 -0.54 4.28 4.11
N ASN A 22 -0.40 5.55 4.51
CA ASN A 22 -1.06 6.06 5.71
C ASN A 22 -2.58 6.11 5.58
N VAL A 23 -3.12 6.42 4.39
CA VAL A 23 -4.56 6.35 4.13
C VAL A 23 -5.10 4.94 4.36
N PHE A 24 -4.41 3.91 3.88
CA PHE A 24 -4.80 2.52 4.14
C PHE A 24 -4.68 2.10 5.60
N ARG A 25 -3.61 2.52 6.30
CA ARG A 25 -3.47 2.27 7.76
C ARG A 25 -4.61 2.90 8.54
N GLN A 26 -4.97 4.14 8.23
CA GLN A 26 -6.06 4.85 8.88
C GLN A 26 -7.41 4.18 8.61
N MET A 27 -7.71 3.82 7.36
CA MET A 27 -8.94 3.09 7.05
C MET A 27 -9.00 1.73 7.74
N ALA A 28 -7.88 1.00 7.84
CA ALA A 28 -7.82 -0.28 8.54
C ALA A 28 -8.04 -0.15 10.05
N GLU A 29 -7.52 0.92 10.66
CA GLU A 29 -7.76 1.27 12.06
C GLU A 29 -9.24 1.55 12.31
N GLU A 30 -9.85 2.40 11.48
CA GLU A 30 -11.27 2.74 11.58
C GLU A 30 -12.17 1.50 11.37
N LEU A 31 -11.82 0.63 10.40
CA LEU A 31 -12.52 -0.62 10.14
C LEU A 31 -12.43 -1.57 11.34
N ARG A 32 -11.27 -1.66 12.00
CA ARG A 32 -11.11 -2.43 13.23
C ARG A 32 -12.00 -1.87 14.35
N GLY A 33 -12.08 -0.55 14.50
CA GLY A 33 -12.93 0.12 15.48
C GLY A 33 -14.42 -0.17 15.34
N VAL A 34 -14.88 -0.55 14.15
CA VAL A 34 -16.28 -0.93 13.86
C VAL A 34 -16.50 -2.45 13.70
N GLY A 35 -15.55 -3.27 14.15
CA GLY A 35 -15.67 -4.73 14.13
C GLY A 35 -15.42 -5.39 12.76
N GLN A 36 -14.73 -4.71 11.85
CA GLN A 36 -14.40 -5.18 10.50
C GLN A 36 -12.88 -5.21 10.24
N PRO A 37 -12.06 -5.86 11.09
CA PRO A 37 -10.60 -5.82 10.93
C PRO A 37 -10.15 -6.37 9.58
N GLN A 38 -9.16 -5.72 8.97
CA GLN A 38 -8.50 -6.17 7.75
C GLN A 38 -7.16 -6.84 8.11
N THR A 39 -6.81 -7.93 7.43
CA THR A 39 -5.51 -8.58 7.62
C THR A 39 -4.38 -7.73 7.03
N VAL A 40 -3.16 -7.90 7.52
CA VAL A 40 -1.98 -7.23 6.96
C VAL A 40 -1.83 -7.55 5.47
N ASP A 41 -1.97 -8.82 5.08
CA ASP A 41 -1.89 -9.24 3.68
C ASP A 41 -2.91 -8.52 2.78
N MET A 42 -4.14 -8.34 3.28
CA MET A 42 -5.19 -7.64 2.54
C MET A 42 -4.89 -6.15 2.40
N ILE A 43 -4.35 -5.51 3.45
CA ILE A 43 -3.91 -4.11 3.41
C ILE A 43 -2.75 -3.95 2.43
N VAL A 44 -1.72 -4.79 2.52
CA VAL A 44 -0.56 -4.81 1.62
C VAL A 44 -1.00 -4.99 0.17
N SER A 45 -1.83 -6.00 -0.09
CA SER A 45 -2.38 -6.27 -1.42
C SER A 45 -3.11 -5.06 -1.99
N LYS A 46 -3.93 -4.39 -1.17
CA LYS A 46 -4.64 -3.17 -1.60
C LYS A 46 -3.69 -2.01 -1.87
N ILE A 47 -2.67 -1.80 -1.06
CA ILE A 47 -1.69 -0.74 -1.32
C ILE A 47 -1.05 -0.96 -2.69
N ILE A 48 -0.59 -2.19 -2.98
CA ILE A 48 0.09 -2.53 -4.23
C ILE A 48 -0.84 -2.38 -5.44
N GLN A 49 -2.03 -3.00 -5.41
CA GLN A 49 -3.01 -2.98 -6.51
C GLN A 49 -3.52 -1.57 -6.87
N THR A 50 -3.26 -0.59 -6.02
CA THR A 50 -3.76 0.78 -6.18
C THR A 50 -2.65 1.77 -6.52
N LEU A 51 -1.41 1.30 -6.68
CA LEU A 51 -0.30 2.09 -7.18
C LEU A 51 -0.50 2.44 -8.67
N PRO A 52 0.05 3.57 -9.13
CA PRO A 52 0.10 3.88 -10.55
C PRO A 52 0.95 2.86 -11.35
N PRO A 53 0.72 2.70 -12.67
CA PRO A 53 1.49 1.78 -13.51
C PRO A 53 3.01 2.02 -13.52
N SER A 54 3.49 3.22 -13.16
CA SER A 54 4.92 3.51 -13.00
C SER A 54 5.61 2.64 -11.96
N TYR A 55 4.86 2.04 -11.03
CA TYR A 55 5.36 1.13 -10.00
C TYR A 55 5.36 -0.35 -10.41
N ALA A 56 5.15 -0.71 -11.69
CA ALA A 56 5.10 -2.12 -12.13
C ALA A 56 6.34 -2.95 -11.71
N VAL A 57 7.52 -2.33 -11.66
CA VAL A 57 8.76 -2.96 -11.18
C VAL A 57 8.67 -3.32 -9.70
N PHE A 58 8.05 -2.45 -8.90
CA PHE A 58 7.80 -2.69 -7.47
C PHE A 58 6.93 -3.92 -7.26
N GLU A 59 5.83 -4.06 -8.00
CA GLU A 59 4.90 -5.19 -7.85
C GLU A 59 5.63 -6.53 -8.05
N THR A 60 6.47 -6.60 -9.09
CA THR A 60 7.26 -7.80 -9.38
C THR A 60 8.26 -8.07 -8.25
N MET A 61 9.01 -7.05 -7.82
CA MET A 61 9.97 -7.18 -6.72
C MET A 61 9.30 -7.62 -5.41
N TRP A 62 8.15 -7.05 -5.07
CA TRP A 62 7.42 -7.37 -3.85
C TRP A 62 6.94 -8.82 -3.84
N SER A 63 6.38 -9.29 -4.97
CA SER A 63 5.91 -10.67 -5.11
C SER A 63 7.02 -11.72 -4.96
N GLY A 64 8.27 -11.34 -5.24
CA GLY A 64 9.45 -12.19 -5.06
C GLY A 64 10.03 -12.22 -3.65
N LEU A 65 9.55 -11.38 -2.72
CA LEU A 65 10.06 -11.37 -1.35
C LEU A 65 9.57 -12.59 -0.55
N PRO A 66 10.40 -13.15 0.34
CA PRO A 66 9.94 -14.13 1.32
C PRO A 66 8.74 -13.60 2.11
N VAL A 67 7.77 -14.47 2.41
CA VAL A 67 6.54 -14.07 3.14
C VAL A 67 6.86 -13.39 4.48
N ALA A 68 7.91 -13.86 5.17
CA ALA A 68 8.38 -13.24 6.42
C ALA A 68 8.83 -11.78 6.25
N ASP A 69 9.25 -11.40 5.04
CA ASP A 69 9.68 -10.05 4.71
C ASP A 69 8.54 -9.18 4.15
N GLN A 70 7.35 -9.74 3.89
CA GLN A 70 6.20 -9.00 3.38
C GLN A 70 5.44 -8.26 4.50
N THR A 71 6.18 -7.47 5.28
CA THR A 71 5.65 -6.69 6.40
C THR A 71 5.29 -5.27 5.99
N MET A 72 4.40 -4.62 6.75
CA MET A 72 4.06 -3.20 6.53
C MET A 72 5.28 -2.27 6.63
N ALA A 73 6.26 -2.61 7.46
CA ALA A 73 7.49 -1.84 7.61
C ALA A 73 8.33 -1.92 6.33
N ASN A 74 8.58 -3.14 5.84
CA ASN A 74 9.31 -3.36 4.60
C ASN A 74 8.58 -2.78 3.38
N LEU A 75 7.25 -2.86 3.34
CA LEU A 75 6.43 -2.25 2.30
C LEU A 75 6.69 -0.75 2.21
N THR A 76 6.60 -0.06 3.35
CA THR A 76 6.78 1.40 3.41
C THR A 76 8.19 1.80 2.97
N ALA A 77 9.21 1.10 3.46
CA ALA A 77 10.61 1.38 3.14
C ALA A 77 10.92 1.17 1.65
N LYS A 78 10.52 0.01 1.10
CA LYS A 78 10.77 -0.33 -0.31
C LYS A 78 9.99 0.56 -1.27
N LEU A 79 8.75 0.93 -0.94
CA LEU A 79 7.95 1.87 -1.75
C LEU A 79 8.59 3.26 -1.79
N SER A 80 9.09 3.75 -0.66
CA SER A 80 9.76 5.06 -0.59
C SER A 80 11.03 5.08 -1.43
N GLU A 81 11.79 3.98 -1.44
CA GLU A 81 12.97 3.84 -2.30
C GLU A 81 12.61 3.76 -3.78
N GLU A 82 11.52 3.09 -4.15
CA GLU A 82 11.05 3.07 -5.54
C GLU A 82 10.57 4.45 -5.98
N GLU A 83 9.80 5.16 -5.15
CA GLU A 83 9.36 6.53 -5.44
C GLU A 83 10.56 7.45 -5.72
N ARG A 84 11.63 7.35 -4.92
CA ARG A 84 12.87 8.09 -5.16
C ARG A 84 13.48 7.76 -6.53
N LYS A 85 13.60 6.47 -6.87
CA LYS A 85 14.12 6.04 -8.17
C LYS A 85 13.27 6.50 -9.35
N LEU A 86 11.95 6.61 -9.18
CA LEU A 86 11.05 7.11 -10.21
C LEU A 86 11.18 8.61 -10.42
N ASN A 87 11.43 9.37 -9.35
CA ASN A 87 11.63 10.83 -9.41
C ASN A 87 13.02 11.22 -9.96
N ASP A 88 14.01 10.34 -9.83
CA ASP A 88 15.37 10.55 -10.35
C ASP A 88 15.53 10.21 -11.86
N ARG A 89 14.46 9.75 -12.53
CA ARG A 89 14.42 9.42 -13.97
C ARG A 89 13.91 10.57 -14.81
#